data_AF-A0AAW5N5G2-F1
#
_entry.id   AF-A0AAW5N5G2-F1
#
_cell.length_a   1.000
_cell.length_b   1.000
_cell.length_c   1.000
_cell.angle_alpha   90.00
_cell.angle_beta   90.00
_cell.angle_gamma   90.00
#
_symmetry.space_group_name_H-M   'P 1'
#
loop_
_entity.id
_entity.type
_entity.pdbx_description
1 polymer ?
#
loop_
_entity_poly.entity_id
_entity_poly.type
_entity_poly.pdbx_seq_one_letter_code
_entity_poly.pdbx_strand_id
1 'polypeptide(L)'
;VRCVVLCGTGRAFCSGSDIGTMTGFDVRAGRARLQQAHRFILGIANLDKPVIAAVRGATVGVGFSLALASDLVVASDTARFG
;
A
#
# COMPACT_ATOMS: atom_id res chain seq x y z
N VAL A 1 -21.89 -1.00 1.60
CA VAL A 1 -20.64 -0.69 0.84
C VAL A 1 -20.61 -1.52 -0.44
N ARG A 2 -20.55 -0.87 -1.61
CA ARG A 2 -20.48 -1.53 -2.94
C ARG A 2 -19.09 -1.48 -3.59
N CYS A 3 -18.26 -0.54 -3.19
CA CYS A 3 -16.90 -0.33 -3.67
C CYS A 3 -16.10 0.29 -2.51
N VAL A 4 -14.79 0.06 -2.50
CA VAL A 4 -13.84 0.73 -1.62
C VAL A 4 -12.95 1.63 -2.46
N VAL A 5 -12.69 2.85 -2.00
CA VAL A 5 -11.71 3.76 -2.62
C VAL A 5 -10.59 3.98 -1.60
N LEU A 6 -9.38 3.58 -1.98
CA LEU A 6 -8.16 3.85 -1.21
C LEU A 6 -7.54 5.16 -1.70
N CYS A 7 -7.26 6.07 -0.77
CA CYS A 7 -6.66 7.37 -1.07
C CYS A 7 -5.75 7.79 0.10
N GLY A 8 -4.59 8.36 -0.23
CA GLY A 8 -3.71 9.00 0.75
C GLY A 8 -4.14 10.42 1.08
N THR A 9 -3.61 10.97 2.16
CA THR A 9 -3.76 12.40 2.51
C THR A 9 -2.52 13.20 2.11
N GLY A 10 -2.69 14.49 1.88
CA GLY A 10 -1.57 15.36 1.47
C GLY A 10 -1.02 15.02 0.08
N ARG A 11 0.31 15.07 -0.05
CA ARG A 11 1.04 15.05 -1.34
C ARG A 11 1.36 13.67 -1.90
N ALA A 12 1.08 12.60 -1.16
CA ALA A 12 1.43 11.23 -1.52
C ALA A 12 0.23 10.31 -1.29
N PHE A 13 0.20 9.17 -1.99
CA PHE A 13 -0.73 8.10 -1.71
C PHE A 13 -0.25 7.33 -0.47
N CYS A 14 0.96 6.77 -0.54
CA CYS A 14 1.59 6.06 0.57
C CYS A 14 3.09 5.92 0.30
N SER A 15 3.93 6.47 1.18
CA SER A 15 5.39 6.38 1.08
C SER A 15 5.98 5.08 1.65
N GLY A 16 5.15 4.06 1.87
CA GLY A 16 5.58 2.77 2.41
C GLY A 16 5.67 2.73 3.93
N SER A 17 6.61 1.93 4.43
CA SER A 17 6.83 1.75 5.87
C SER A 17 7.62 2.91 6.47
N ASP A 18 7.30 3.26 7.71
CA ASP A 18 8.15 4.14 8.51
C ASP A 18 9.49 3.47 8.81
N ILE A 19 10.56 3.98 8.20
CA ILE A 19 11.93 3.49 8.32
C ILE A 19 12.45 3.66 9.75
N GLY A 20 12.00 4.68 10.48
CA GLY A 20 12.39 4.88 11.89
C GLY A 20 12.02 3.70 12.77
N THR A 21 10.93 3.00 12.41
CA THR A 21 10.45 1.79 13.10
C THR A 21 11.17 0.51 12.68
N MET A 22 12.16 0.58 11.78
CA MET A 22 12.86 -0.58 11.23
C MET A 22 14.22 -0.85 11.86
N THR A 23 14.60 -0.09 12.88
CA THR A 23 15.87 -0.28 13.59
C THR A 23 15.79 -1.43 14.60
N GLY A 24 16.89 -2.17 14.76
CA GLY A 24 17.00 -3.23 15.77
C GLY A 24 16.21 -4.51 15.48
N PHE A 25 15.64 -4.68 14.29
CA PHE A 25 15.03 -5.95 13.91
C PHE A 25 16.08 -7.01 13.61
N ASP A 26 15.92 -8.16 14.25
CA ASP A 26 16.53 -9.39 13.75
C ASP A 26 15.75 -9.94 12.54
N VAL A 27 16.29 -10.98 11.91
CA VAL A 27 15.67 -11.61 10.73
C VAL A 27 14.25 -12.10 11.01
N ARG A 28 13.97 -12.57 12.22
CA ARG A 28 12.67 -13.12 12.59
C ARG A 28 11.62 -12.01 12.73
N ALA A 29 11.96 -10.94 13.42
CA ALA A 29 11.09 -9.77 13.59
C ALA A 29 10.83 -9.09 12.24
N GLY A 30 11.86 -8.92 11.41
CA GLY A 30 11.71 -8.38 10.06
C GLY A 30 10.78 -9.23 9.18
N ARG A 31 10.94 -10.57 9.23
CA ARG A 31 10.06 -11.49 8.51
C ARG A 31 8.61 -11.42 9.00
N ALA A 32 8.38 -11.38 10.31
CA ALA A 32 7.05 -11.29 10.89
C ALA A 32 6.33 -10.00 10.44
N ARG A 33 7.04 -8.87 10.42
CA ARG A 33 6.52 -7.60 9.90
C ARG A 33 6.14 -7.69 8.42
N LEU A 34 7.00 -8.27 7.58
CA LEU A 34 6.71 -8.46 6.16
C LEU A 34 5.50 -9.37 5.95
N GLN A 35 5.38 -10.46 6.72
CA GLN A 35 4.22 -11.35 6.68
C GLN A 35 2.94 -10.64 7.09
N GLN A 36 2.99 -9.74 8.08
CA GLN A 36 1.84 -8.94 8.46
C GLN A 36 1.40 -7.99 7.33
N ALA A 37 2.34 -7.26 6.73
CA ALA A 37 2.04 -6.39 5.59
C ALA A 37 1.47 -7.20 4.41
N HIS A 38 2.05 -8.35 4.11
CA HIS A 38 1.59 -9.23 3.04
C HIS A 38 0.16 -9.75 3.27
N ARG A 39 -0.18 -10.17 4.50
CA ARG A 39 -1.56 -10.58 4.84
C ARG A 39 -2.56 -9.45 4.61
N PHE A 40 -2.20 -8.21 4.93
CA PHE A 40 -3.06 -7.05 4.69
C PHE A 40 -3.25 -6.81 3.19
N ILE A 41 -2.17 -6.84 2.40
CA ILE A 41 -2.22 -6.69 0.94
C ILE A 41 -3.10 -7.78 0.31
N LEU A 42 -2.95 -9.04 0.72
CA LEU A 42 -3.81 -10.13 0.25
C LEU A 42 -5.27 -9.96 0.66
N GLY A 43 -5.54 -9.35 1.82
CA GLY A 43 -6.91 -9.04 2.24
C GLY A 43 -7.58 -8.03 1.29
N ILE A 44 -6.82 -7.06 0.77
CA ILE A 44 -7.30 -6.13 -0.27
C ILE A 44 -7.51 -6.87 -1.59
N ALA A 45 -6.51 -7.64 -2.03
CA ALA A 45 -6.55 -8.34 -3.33
C ALA A 45 -7.67 -9.39 -3.43
N ASN A 46 -8.08 -9.99 -2.30
CA ASN A 46 -9.13 -11.01 -2.26
C ASN A 46 -10.47 -10.46 -1.76
N LEU A 47 -10.67 -9.15 -1.74
CA LEU A 47 -11.92 -8.56 -1.26
C LEU A 47 -13.04 -8.82 -2.28
N ASP A 48 -14.21 -9.28 -1.83
CA ASP A 48 -15.39 -9.54 -2.69
C ASP A 48 -16.07 -8.27 -3.25
N LYS A 49 -15.43 -7.10 -3.08
CA LYS A 49 -15.95 -5.80 -3.52
C LYS A 49 -14.86 -5.06 -4.29
N PRO A 50 -15.19 -4.38 -5.39
CA PRO A 50 -14.22 -3.59 -6.13
C PRO A 50 -13.44 -2.61 -5.24
N VAL A 51 -12.13 -2.56 -5.44
CA VAL A 51 -11.18 -1.67 -4.79
C VAL A 51 -10.54 -0.77 -5.85
N ILE A 52 -10.67 0.54 -5.66
CA ILE A 52 -10.05 1.55 -6.53
C ILE A 52 -8.99 2.31 -5.74
N ALA A 53 -7.76 2.35 -6.23
CA ALA A 53 -6.70 3.19 -5.68
C ALA A 53 -6.64 4.53 -6.41
N ALA A 54 -6.90 5.62 -5.70
CA ALA A 54 -6.73 6.98 -6.19
C ALA A 54 -5.33 7.49 -5.80
N VAL A 55 -4.40 7.43 -6.76
CA VAL A 55 -2.97 7.59 -6.52
C VAL A 55 -2.46 8.96 -6.97
N ARG A 56 -1.67 9.60 -6.10
CA ARG A 56 -0.89 10.81 -6.41
C ARG A 56 0.45 10.81 -5.70
N GLY A 57 1.44 11.51 -6.27
CA GLY A 57 2.76 11.65 -5.69
C GLY A 57 3.45 10.31 -5.40
N ALA A 58 4.30 10.28 -4.38
CA ALA A 58 5.07 9.09 -4.02
C ALA A 58 4.16 7.94 -3.57
N THR A 59 4.36 6.80 -4.21
CA THR A 59 3.65 5.54 -3.95
C THR A 59 4.69 4.44 -3.97
N VAL A 60 5.24 4.10 -2.79
CA VAL A 60 6.45 3.26 -2.72
C VAL A 60 6.34 2.09 -1.75
N GLY A 61 7.06 1.00 -2.07
CA GLY A 61 7.16 -0.19 -1.22
C GLY A 61 5.80 -0.80 -0.92
N VAL A 62 5.46 -0.97 0.37
CA VAL A 62 4.15 -1.51 0.79
C VAL A 62 2.98 -0.66 0.26
N GLY A 63 3.18 0.66 0.13
CA GLY A 63 2.18 1.56 -0.46
C GLY A 63 1.94 1.28 -1.95
N PHE A 64 2.99 0.96 -2.69
CA PHE A 64 2.88 0.54 -4.08
C PHE A 64 2.23 -0.84 -4.20
N SER A 65 2.58 -1.78 -3.32
CA SER A 65 1.93 -3.10 -3.28
C SER A 65 0.41 -3.00 -3.04
N LEU A 66 -0.05 -2.03 -2.24
CA LEU A 66 -1.48 -1.78 -2.04
C LEU A 66 -2.17 -1.23 -3.29
N ALA A 67 -1.52 -0.32 -4.02
CA ALA A 67 -2.05 0.15 -5.28
C ALA A 67 -2.16 -1.00 -6.30
N LEU A 68 -1.13 -1.87 -6.38
CA LEU A 68 -1.13 -3.03 -7.27
C LEU A 68 -2.16 -4.11 -6.87
N ALA A 69 -2.51 -4.20 -5.60
CA ALA A 69 -3.54 -5.13 -5.11
C ALA A 69 -4.98 -4.62 -5.34
N SER A 70 -5.16 -3.39 -5.83
CA SER A 70 -6.47 -2.84 -6.15
C SER A 70 -6.92 -3.26 -7.55
N ASP A 71 -8.23 -3.38 -7.78
CA ASP A 71 -8.79 -3.75 -9.09
C ASP A 71 -8.54 -2.69 -10.16
N LEU A 72 -8.54 -1.41 -9.75
CA LEU A 72 -8.27 -0.28 -10.63
C LEU A 72 -7.39 0.75 -9.95
N VAL A 73 -6.38 1.24 -10.65
CA VAL A 73 -5.55 2.37 -10.22
C VAL A 73 -5.86 3.59 -11.09
N VAL A 74 -6.33 4.66 -10.46
CA VAL A 74 -6.46 5.97 -11.08
C VAL A 74 -5.30 6.82 -10.61
N ALA A 75 -4.35 7.10 -11.51
CA ALA A 75 -3.13 7.82 -11.21
C ALA A 75 -3.17 9.25 -11.73
N SER A 76 -2.74 10.22 -10.91
CA SER A 76 -2.43 11.57 -11.37
C SER A 76 -1.15 11.60 -12.20
N ASP A 77 -0.96 12.65 -12.99
CA ASP A 77 0.31 13.00 -13.66
C ASP A 77 1.51 13.14 -12.69
N THR A 78 1.23 13.48 -11.44
CA THR A 78 2.19 13.57 -10.35
C THR A 78 2.51 12.23 -9.68
N ALA A 79 1.83 11.14 -10.02
CA ALA A 79 2.10 9.83 -9.44
C ALA A 79 3.54 9.36 -9.74
N ARG A 80 4.21 8.80 -8.74
CA ARG A 80 5.54 8.22 -8.83
C ARG A 80 5.54 6.89 -8.09
N PHE A 81 5.77 5.81 -8.83
CA PHE A 81 5.73 4.44 -8.33
C PHE A 81 7.16 3.91 -8.11
N GLY A 82 7.37 3.13 -7.05
CA GLY A 82 8.66 2.50 -6.77
C GLY A 82 8.70 1.68 -5.48
#